data_AF-A0A1J8QAE7-F1
#
_entry.id   AF-A0A1J8QAE7-F1
#
_cell.length_a   1.000
_cell.length_b   1.000
_cell.length_c   1.000
_cell.angle_alpha   90.00
_cell.angle_beta   90.00
_cell.angle_gamma   90.00
#
_symmetry.space_group_name_H-M   'P 1'
#
loop_
_entity.id
_entity.type
_entity.pdbx_description
1 polymer ?
#
loop_
_entity_poly.entity_id
_entity_poly.type
_entity_poly.pdbx_seq_one_letter_code
_entity_poly.pdbx_strand_id
1 'polypeptide(L)'
;MPSPEPIPDEGGDWMRRLPCAVFYVKTDQPQSLMHLESQSTYGRVLNPYNTNLTPGGSSGGESALVAMKGSCMGLGADGGGSIRCPAAHCGIYGIRPSCRTTPSCGSLWYQNGSDGTLASTGPMCRSARDMRLFLDAVLGSNPANRDPDALPIPLRMPDLAQKKLRVGIMMHDGVVMPHPPTRLRWLTTPHMTTTADTASS
;
A
#
# COMPACT_ATOMS: atom_id res chain seq x y z
N MET A 1 -16.34 -3.70 -39.23
CA MET A 1 -15.99 -3.86 -37.81
C MET A 1 -16.69 -2.76 -37.05
N PRO A 2 -17.68 -3.05 -36.19
CA PRO A 2 -18.16 -2.02 -35.26
C PRO A 2 -16.98 -1.53 -34.43
N SER A 3 -16.90 -0.22 -34.21
CA SER A 3 -15.92 0.36 -33.28
C SER A 3 -16.03 -0.34 -31.94
N PRO A 4 -14.91 -0.64 -31.25
CA PRO A 4 -14.99 -1.19 -29.90
C PRO A 4 -15.86 -0.27 -29.05
N GLU A 5 -16.84 -0.84 -28.34
CA GLU A 5 -17.64 -0.08 -27.39
C GLU A 5 -16.71 0.63 -26.40
N PRO A 6 -17.05 1.87 -25.98
CA PRO A 6 -16.30 2.55 -24.94
C PRO A 6 -16.24 1.65 -23.72
N ILE A 7 -15.03 1.32 -23.25
CA ILE A 7 -14.84 0.69 -21.96
C ILE A 7 -15.59 1.56 -20.94
N PRO A 8 -16.53 1.00 -20.14
CA PRO A 8 -17.26 1.79 -19.16
C PRO A 8 -16.30 2.61 -18.30
N ASP A 9 -16.76 3.75 -17.79
CA ASP A 9 -15.99 4.59 -16.87
C ASP A 9 -15.85 3.89 -15.51
N GLU A 10 -15.10 2.79 -15.51
CA GLU A 10 -14.77 1.98 -14.36
C GLU A 10 -13.66 2.71 -13.61
N GLY A 11 -14.09 3.56 -12.68
CA GLY A 11 -13.37 4.07 -11.52
C GLY A 11 -11.84 4.22 -11.54
N GLY A 12 -11.36 5.40 -11.15
CA GLY A 12 -9.93 5.72 -11.07
C GLY A 12 -9.41 6.57 -12.23
N ASP A 13 -10.24 7.49 -12.76
CA ASP A 13 -9.86 8.43 -13.84
C ASP A 13 -8.54 9.17 -13.55
N TRP A 14 -8.26 9.44 -12.28
CA TRP A 14 -7.00 10.07 -11.87
C TRP A 14 -5.76 9.25 -12.23
N MET A 15 -5.85 7.92 -12.26
CA MET A 15 -4.73 7.02 -12.58
C MET A 15 -4.32 7.15 -14.05
N ARG A 16 -5.30 7.24 -14.96
CA ARG A 16 -5.08 7.33 -16.42
C ARG A 16 -4.31 8.59 -16.85
N ARG A 17 -4.17 9.57 -15.94
CA ARG A 17 -3.52 10.85 -16.19
C ARG A 17 -2.13 10.95 -15.58
N LEU A 18 -1.62 9.86 -14.98
CA LEU A 18 -0.21 9.77 -14.58
C LEU A 18 0.67 9.76 -15.84
N PRO A 19 1.56 10.74 -16.01
CA PRO A 19 2.38 10.83 -17.21
C PRO A 19 3.26 9.58 -17.34
N CYS A 20 3.24 8.97 -18.52
CA CYS A 20 4.06 7.81 -18.88
C CYS A 20 3.74 6.51 -18.12
N ALA A 21 2.62 6.42 -17.40
CA ALA A 21 2.15 5.17 -16.82
C ALA A 21 1.35 4.35 -17.84
N VAL A 22 1.65 3.05 -17.96
CA VAL A 22 0.90 2.10 -18.81
C VAL A 22 0.20 1.09 -17.91
N PHE A 23 -1.12 1.18 -17.83
CA PHE A 23 -1.96 0.23 -17.10
C PHE A 23 -2.28 -0.94 -18.03
N TYR A 24 -1.97 -2.16 -17.60
CA TYR A 24 -2.07 -3.34 -18.47
C TYR A 24 -2.84 -4.51 -17.85
N VAL A 25 -3.07 -4.51 -16.52
CA VAL A 25 -3.84 -5.54 -15.82
C VAL A 25 -4.60 -4.95 -14.64
N LYS A 26 -5.72 -5.59 -14.28
CA LYS A 26 -6.35 -5.48 -12.97
C LYS A 26 -6.02 -6.75 -12.20
N THR A 27 -5.65 -6.63 -10.93
CA THR A 27 -5.31 -7.79 -10.10
C THR A 27 -6.46 -8.19 -9.19
N ASP A 28 -6.48 -9.46 -8.82
CA ASP A 28 -7.55 -10.04 -8.01
C ASP A 28 -7.46 -9.57 -6.54
N GLN A 29 -8.62 -9.48 -5.91
CA GLN A 29 -8.85 -8.98 -4.54
C GLN A 29 -9.86 -9.92 -3.86
N PRO A 30 -9.96 -9.99 -2.52
CA PRO A 30 -11.02 -10.75 -1.89
C PRO A 30 -12.40 -10.23 -2.27
N GLN A 31 -13.36 -11.15 -2.34
CA GLN A 31 -14.77 -10.77 -2.44
C GLN A 31 -15.10 -9.76 -1.33
N SER A 32 -15.75 -8.66 -1.72
CA SER A 32 -16.11 -7.51 -0.86
C SER A 32 -14.96 -6.74 -0.16
N LEU A 33 -13.69 -6.96 -0.52
CA LEU A 33 -12.49 -6.24 -0.05
C LEU A 33 -12.12 -6.40 1.44
N MET A 34 -13.07 -6.65 2.34
CA MET A 34 -12.83 -6.65 3.79
C MET A 34 -12.20 -7.95 4.32
N HIS A 35 -11.09 -8.39 3.72
CA HIS A 35 -10.35 -9.58 4.16
C HIS A 35 -8.83 -9.38 3.98
N LEU A 36 -8.03 -9.86 4.94
CA LEU A 36 -6.57 -9.95 4.84
C LEU A 36 -6.09 -11.24 4.15
N GLU A 37 -6.88 -11.71 3.19
CA GLU A 37 -6.65 -12.85 2.28
C GLU A 37 -7.18 -12.42 0.90
N SER A 38 -6.77 -13.06 -0.20
CA SER A 38 -7.24 -12.70 -1.54
C SER A 38 -7.86 -13.89 -2.27
N GLN A 39 -9.18 -14.04 -2.09
CA GLN A 39 -9.99 -15.05 -2.77
C GLN A 39 -11.30 -14.44 -3.26
N SER A 40 -11.61 -14.66 -4.53
CA SER A 40 -12.81 -14.17 -5.20
C SER A 40 -13.46 -15.26 -6.06
N THR A 41 -14.43 -14.86 -6.86
CA THR A 41 -15.02 -15.71 -7.90
C THR A 41 -14.03 -16.11 -9.00
N TYR A 42 -12.92 -15.38 -9.14
CA TYR A 42 -11.83 -15.72 -10.07
C TYR A 42 -10.86 -16.77 -9.52
N GLY A 43 -11.03 -17.16 -8.25
CA GLY A 43 -10.20 -18.14 -7.57
C GLY A 43 -9.46 -17.53 -6.38
N ARG A 44 -8.44 -18.25 -5.91
CA ARG A 44 -7.60 -17.82 -4.80
C ARG A 44 -6.24 -17.40 -5.34
N VAL A 45 -5.79 -16.19 -4.98
CA VAL A 45 -4.43 -15.74 -5.23
C VAL A 45 -3.49 -16.49 -4.30
N LEU A 46 -2.37 -16.96 -4.84
CA LEU A 46 -1.39 -17.76 -4.10
C LEU A 46 -0.15 -16.92 -3.77
N ASN A 47 0.47 -17.18 -2.62
CA ASN A 47 1.71 -16.52 -2.25
C ASN A 47 2.87 -17.00 -3.17
N PRO A 48 3.66 -16.09 -3.75
CA PRO A 48 4.73 -16.43 -4.68
C PRO A 48 5.91 -17.17 -4.02
N TYR A 49 6.08 -17.10 -2.70
CA TYR A 49 7.11 -17.87 -1.99
C TYR A 49 6.66 -19.27 -1.60
N ASN A 50 5.35 -19.47 -1.40
CA ASN A 50 4.78 -20.76 -1.03
C ASN A 50 3.29 -20.78 -1.35
N THR A 51 2.89 -21.60 -2.33
CA THR A 51 1.49 -21.69 -2.80
C THR A 51 0.51 -22.21 -1.76
N ASN A 52 0.99 -22.80 -0.65
CA ASN A 52 0.14 -23.19 0.47
C ASN A 52 -0.22 -22.02 1.39
N LEU A 53 0.41 -20.85 1.23
CA LEU A 53 0.22 -19.67 2.08
C LEU A 53 -0.61 -18.57 1.38
N THR A 54 -1.12 -17.66 2.20
CA THR A 54 -1.80 -16.45 1.73
C THR A 54 -0.81 -15.42 1.17
N PRO A 55 -1.13 -14.74 0.05
CA PRO A 55 -0.42 -13.53 -0.37
C PRO A 55 -0.80 -12.31 0.50
N GLY A 56 -1.72 -12.46 1.45
CA GLY A 56 -2.38 -11.42 2.21
C GLY A 56 -3.55 -10.80 1.44
N GLY A 57 -4.13 -9.74 1.99
CA GLY A 57 -5.21 -9.01 1.35
C GLY A 57 -5.46 -7.63 1.99
N SER A 58 -6.30 -6.80 1.40
CA SER A 58 -7.07 -7.10 0.18
C SER A 58 -6.23 -7.08 -1.10
N SER A 59 -5.12 -6.34 -1.12
CA SER A 59 -4.26 -6.15 -2.30
C SER A 59 -3.30 -7.33 -2.56
N GLY A 60 -3.76 -8.57 -2.41
CA GLY A 60 -2.92 -9.76 -2.58
C GLY A 60 -2.56 -10.04 -4.03
N GLY A 61 -3.46 -9.77 -4.98
CA GLY A 61 -3.16 -9.87 -6.42
C GLY A 61 -2.01 -8.96 -6.84
N GLU A 62 -2.05 -7.69 -6.44
CA GLU A 62 -0.96 -6.71 -6.67
C GLU A 62 0.35 -7.22 -6.06
N SER A 63 0.29 -7.70 -4.81
CA SER A 63 1.49 -8.13 -4.09
C SER A 63 2.14 -9.34 -4.74
N ALA A 64 1.34 -10.34 -5.10
CA ALA A 64 1.83 -11.52 -5.78
C ALA A 64 2.44 -11.17 -7.15
N LEU A 65 1.75 -10.33 -7.94
CA LEU A 65 2.23 -9.93 -9.26
C LEU A 65 3.55 -9.13 -9.22
N VAL A 66 3.64 -8.16 -8.31
CA VAL A 66 4.85 -7.34 -8.11
C VAL A 66 6.00 -8.21 -7.59
N ALA A 67 5.74 -9.11 -6.64
CA ALA A 67 6.76 -10.01 -6.09
C ALA A 67 7.30 -11.00 -7.15
N MET A 68 6.43 -11.50 -8.04
CA MET A 68 6.83 -12.32 -9.20
C MET A 68 7.50 -11.51 -10.31
N LYS A 69 7.66 -10.19 -10.14
CA LYS A 69 8.22 -9.27 -11.15
C LYS A 69 7.39 -9.18 -12.43
N GLY A 70 6.11 -9.57 -12.36
CA GLY A 70 5.16 -9.36 -13.44
C GLY A 70 4.83 -7.87 -13.62
N SER A 71 4.84 -7.10 -12.52
CA SER A 71 4.73 -5.65 -12.53
C SER A 71 5.92 -4.97 -11.84
N CYS A 72 6.31 -3.78 -12.34
CA CYS A 72 7.29 -2.93 -11.64
C CYS A 72 6.66 -2.22 -10.43
N MET A 73 5.36 -1.94 -10.50
CA MET A 73 4.60 -1.21 -9.51
C MET A 73 3.12 -1.60 -9.59
N GLY A 74 2.46 -1.65 -8.45
CA GLY A 74 1.03 -1.87 -8.29
C GLY A 74 0.40 -0.79 -7.43
N LEU A 75 -0.93 -0.72 -7.44
CA LEU A 75 -1.72 0.19 -6.61
C LEU A 75 -2.67 -0.60 -5.73
N GLY A 76 -2.55 -0.41 -4.43
CA GLY A 76 -3.48 -0.97 -3.45
C GLY A 76 -4.23 0.14 -2.72
N ALA A 77 -5.28 -0.23 -2.00
CA ALA A 77 -5.97 0.63 -1.05
C ALA A 77 -5.86 0.04 0.35
N ASP A 78 -5.71 0.89 1.38
CA ASP A 78 -5.50 0.47 2.77
C ASP A 78 -6.32 1.34 3.73
N GLY A 79 -7.39 0.74 4.27
CA GLY A 79 -8.13 1.24 5.44
C GLY A 79 -7.79 0.49 6.73
N GLY A 80 -7.47 -0.81 6.64
CA GLY A 80 -7.22 -1.68 7.79
C GLY A 80 -5.95 -2.53 7.70
N GLY A 81 -5.06 -2.26 6.73
CA GLY A 81 -3.86 -3.06 6.47
C GLY A 81 -3.72 -3.56 5.04
N SER A 82 -4.66 -3.26 4.15
CA SER A 82 -4.78 -3.89 2.84
C SER A 82 -3.66 -3.60 1.82
N ILE A 83 -2.73 -2.69 2.12
CA ILE A 83 -1.46 -2.54 1.38
C ILE A 83 -0.33 -3.22 2.17
N ARG A 84 -0.22 -2.89 3.45
CA ARG A 84 0.92 -3.31 4.31
C ARG A 84 0.94 -4.81 4.58
N CYS A 85 -0.22 -5.41 4.83
CA CYS A 85 -0.38 -6.84 5.07
C CYS A 85 0.11 -7.67 3.87
N PRO A 86 -0.45 -7.53 2.66
CA PRO A 86 -0.02 -8.35 1.54
C PRO A 86 1.40 -8.01 1.06
N ALA A 87 1.84 -6.76 1.20
CA ALA A 87 3.24 -6.41 0.97
C ALA A 87 4.21 -7.17 1.89
N ALA A 88 3.88 -7.28 3.19
CA ALA A 88 4.67 -8.05 4.14
C ALA A 88 4.67 -9.56 3.83
N HIS A 89 3.53 -10.12 3.44
CA HIS A 89 3.41 -11.55 3.09
C HIS A 89 4.16 -11.91 1.80
N CYS A 90 4.19 -11.01 0.82
CA CYS A 90 4.87 -11.18 -0.45
C CYS A 90 6.27 -10.54 -0.50
N GLY A 91 6.78 -10.04 0.63
CA GLY A 91 8.16 -9.55 0.74
C GLY A 91 8.48 -8.37 -0.18
N ILE A 92 7.51 -7.46 -0.37
CA ILE A 92 7.66 -6.25 -1.18
C ILE A 92 7.46 -5.00 -0.32
N TYR A 93 7.71 -3.84 -0.92
CA TYR A 93 7.45 -2.55 -0.30
C TYR A 93 6.03 -2.10 -0.59
N GLY A 94 5.34 -1.60 0.43
CA GLY A 94 4.04 -0.97 0.29
C GLY A 94 3.89 0.12 1.34
N ILE A 95 3.39 1.28 0.95
CA ILE A 95 3.11 2.39 1.86
C ILE A 95 1.64 2.75 1.78
N ARG A 96 1.02 2.93 2.94
CA ARG A 96 -0.27 3.60 3.08
C ARG A 96 0.02 5.07 3.39
N PRO A 97 -0.20 6.00 2.45
CA PRO A 97 -0.07 7.43 2.73
C PRO A 97 -1.08 7.87 3.80
N SER A 98 -0.88 9.08 4.31
CA SER A 98 -1.93 9.73 5.11
C SER A 98 -3.20 9.84 4.27
N CYS A 99 -4.35 9.61 4.88
CA CYS A 99 -5.66 9.73 4.22
C CYS A 99 -5.75 11.09 3.50
N ARG A 100 -6.44 11.12 2.36
CA ARG A 100 -6.59 12.32 1.52
C ARG A 100 -5.30 12.88 0.91
N THR A 101 -4.15 12.21 1.04
CA THR A 101 -2.90 12.63 0.36
C THR A 101 -2.94 12.29 -1.13
N THR A 102 -3.38 11.07 -1.46
CA THR A 102 -3.54 10.60 -2.84
C THR A 102 -5.00 10.78 -3.27
N PRO A 103 -5.28 11.01 -4.57
CA PRO A 103 -6.64 11.01 -5.06
C PRO A 103 -7.36 9.69 -4.77
N SER A 104 -8.64 9.82 -4.49
CA SER A 104 -9.61 8.75 -4.32
C SER A 104 -10.77 8.85 -5.31
N CYS A 105 -10.91 9.97 -6.03
CA CYS A 105 -12.04 10.20 -6.94
C CYS A 105 -12.21 9.06 -7.96
N GLY A 106 -13.45 8.63 -8.15
CA GLY A 106 -13.80 7.49 -8.99
C GLY A 106 -13.41 6.12 -8.43
N SER A 107 -12.68 6.01 -7.32
CA SER A 107 -12.39 4.69 -6.73
C SER A 107 -13.67 4.07 -6.18
N LEU A 108 -13.84 2.76 -6.39
CA LEU A 108 -14.94 2.00 -5.80
C LEU A 108 -14.56 1.59 -4.38
N TRP A 109 -15.35 2.03 -3.40
CA TRP A 109 -15.14 1.70 -1.99
C TRP A 109 -16.15 0.65 -1.53
N TYR A 110 -15.76 -0.16 -0.56
CA TYR A 110 -16.66 -1.18 0.01
C TYR A 110 -17.88 -0.55 0.71
N GLN A 111 -17.72 0.67 1.25
CA GLN A 111 -18.76 1.41 1.95
C GLN A 111 -18.62 2.91 1.70
N ASN A 112 -19.45 3.44 0.81
CA ASN A 112 -19.50 4.87 0.52
C ASN A 112 -20.11 5.64 1.71
N GLY A 113 -19.58 6.83 2.02
CA GLY A 113 -20.10 7.70 3.08
C GLY A 113 -19.66 7.35 4.51
N SER A 114 -18.70 6.43 4.68
CA SER A 114 -18.11 6.14 5.98
C SER A 114 -16.93 7.08 6.29
N ASP A 115 -17.06 7.89 7.35
CA ASP A 115 -16.02 8.84 7.78
C ASP A 115 -15.14 8.33 8.94
N GLY A 116 -15.42 7.13 9.46
CA GLY A 116 -14.72 6.61 10.64
C GLY A 116 -13.28 6.14 10.36
N THR A 117 -13.07 5.39 9.29
CA THR A 117 -11.74 4.87 8.90
C THR A 117 -11.54 5.07 7.42
N LEU A 118 -10.92 6.19 7.06
CA LEU A 118 -10.67 6.55 5.68
C LEU A 118 -9.56 5.67 5.09
N ALA A 119 -9.88 4.98 4.01
CA ALA A 119 -8.88 4.28 3.21
C ALA A 119 -7.97 5.29 2.49
N SER A 120 -6.75 4.84 2.18
CA SER A 120 -5.82 5.59 1.34
C SER A 120 -5.24 4.67 0.28
N THR A 121 -5.12 5.19 -0.93
CA THR A 121 -4.46 4.50 -2.04
C THR A 121 -2.96 4.70 -1.95
N GLY A 122 -2.16 3.68 -2.25
CA GLY A 122 -0.72 3.77 -2.18
C GLY A 122 0.01 2.79 -3.09
N PRO A 123 1.28 3.08 -3.41
CA PRO A 123 2.07 2.24 -4.28
C PRO A 123 2.56 0.98 -3.57
N MET A 124 2.66 -0.09 -4.36
CA MET A 124 3.25 -1.38 -3.99
C MET A 124 4.34 -1.71 -5.00
N CYS A 125 5.58 -1.88 -4.57
CA CYS A 125 6.72 -2.00 -5.47
C CYS A 125 7.89 -2.74 -4.81
N ARG A 126 8.99 -2.92 -5.54
CA ARG A 126 10.14 -3.70 -5.07
C ARG A 126 11.24 -2.87 -4.40
N SER A 127 11.08 -1.55 -4.33
CA SER A 127 12.04 -0.68 -3.66
C SER A 127 11.37 0.56 -3.04
N ALA A 128 11.99 1.13 -2.00
CA ALA A 128 11.55 2.40 -1.43
C ALA A 128 11.72 3.59 -2.39
N ARG A 129 12.68 3.50 -3.32
CA ARG A 129 12.86 4.49 -4.39
C ARG A 129 11.63 4.55 -5.30
N ASP A 130 11.05 3.41 -5.65
CA ASP A 130 9.89 3.36 -6.53
C ASP A 130 8.62 3.89 -5.83
N MET A 131 8.46 3.62 -4.53
CA MET A 131 7.38 4.25 -3.74
C MET A 131 7.50 5.77 -3.78
N ARG A 132 8.72 6.29 -3.64
CA ARG A 132 8.99 7.73 -3.73
C ARG A 132 8.65 8.26 -5.12
N LEU A 133 9.08 7.59 -6.18
CA LEU A 133 8.80 7.99 -7.57
C LEU A 133 7.30 8.14 -7.81
N PHE A 134 6.50 7.18 -7.34
CA PHE A 134 5.05 7.25 -7.46
C PHE A 134 4.46 8.45 -6.72
N LEU A 135 4.80 8.63 -5.45
CA LEU A 135 4.28 9.73 -4.64
C LEU A 135 4.67 11.09 -5.24
N ASP A 136 5.89 11.21 -5.76
CA ASP A 136 6.38 12.42 -6.42
C ASP A 136 5.55 12.72 -7.69
N ALA A 137 5.29 11.71 -8.52
CA ALA A 137 4.49 11.85 -9.73
C ALA A 137 3.02 12.20 -9.43
N VAL A 138 2.39 11.53 -8.47
CA VAL A 138 0.99 11.77 -8.08
C VAL A 138 0.83 13.15 -7.46
N LEU A 139 1.65 13.49 -6.47
CA LEU A 139 1.53 14.76 -5.76
C LEU A 139 2.00 15.93 -6.62
N GLY A 140 2.99 15.72 -7.50
CA GLY A 140 3.41 16.69 -8.50
C GLY A 140 2.34 17.02 -9.55
N SER A 141 1.37 16.12 -9.77
CA SER A 141 0.22 16.37 -10.67
C SER A 141 -0.84 17.32 -10.07
N ASN A 142 -0.64 17.76 -8.82
CA ASN A 142 -1.56 18.56 -8.02
C ASN A 142 -2.98 17.94 -7.95
N PRO A 143 -3.14 16.84 -7.19
CA PRO A 143 -4.38 16.06 -7.19
C PRO A 143 -5.61 16.84 -6.73
N ALA A 144 -5.43 17.83 -5.86
CA ALA A 144 -6.49 18.70 -5.34
C ALA A 144 -7.23 19.52 -6.42
N ASN A 145 -6.61 19.71 -7.60
CA ASN A 145 -7.27 20.39 -8.72
C ASN A 145 -8.40 19.57 -9.35
N ARG A 146 -8.49 18.28 -9.04
CA ARG A 146 -9.44 17.33 -9.65
C ARG A 146 -10.23 16.52 -8.64
N ASP A 147 -9.63 16.26 -7.49
CA ASP A 147 -10.27 15.56 -6.40
C ASP A 147 -10.45 16.52 -5.23
N PRO A 148 -11.69 16.96 -4.91
CA PRO A 148 -11.94 17.87 -3.81
C PRO A 148 -11.63 17.25 -2.44
N ASP A 149 -11.57 15.93 -2.34
CA ASP A 149 -11.18 15.24 -1.11
C ASP A 149 -9.67 15.19 -0.92
N ALA A 150 -8.88 15.41 -1.99
CA ALA A 150 -7.42 15.39 -1.92
C ALA A 150 -6.88 16.71 -1.35
N LEU A 151 -6.00 16.60 -0.35
CA LEU A 151 -5.34 17.75 0.25
C LEU A 151 -4.20 18.26 -0.64
N PRO A 152 -4.08 19.58 -0.86
CA PRO A 152 -3.03 20.18 -1.69
C PRO A 152 -1.68 20.25 -0.93
N ILE A 153 -1.17 19.10 -0.49
CA ILE A 153 0.06 18.99 0.28
C ILE A 153 1.17 18.45 -0.63
N PRO A 154 2.21 19.26 -0.96
CA PRO A 154 3.30 18.78 -1.77
C PRO A 154 4.15 17.77 -1.00
N LEU A 155 4.75 16.82 -1.72
CA LEU A 155 5.70 15.90 -1.13
C LEU A 155 6.94 16.65 -0.64
N ARG A 156 7.18 16.63 0.67
CA ARG A 156 8.38 17.22 1.28
C ARG A 156 9.26 16.12 1.82
N MET A 157 10.48 16.03 1.27
CA MET A 157 11.48 15.08 1.72
C MET A 157 12.64 15.86 2.33
N PRO A 158 12.67 16.01 3.66
CA PRO A 158 13.78 16.69 4.31
C PRO A 158 15.08 15.92 4.09
N ASP A 159 16.19 16.64 3.99
CA ASP A 159 17.50 16.00 4.09
C ASP A 159 17.70 15.49 5.52
N LEU A 160 17.76 14.17 5.65
CA LEU A 160 17.96 13.46 6.92
C LEU A 160 19.39 12.95 7.07
N ALA A 161 20.27 13.13 6.09
CA ALA A 161 21.63 12.57 6.10
C ALA A 161 22.46 13.03 7.30
N GLN A 162 22.17 14.23 7.81
CA GLN A 162 22.91 14.86 8.92
C GLN A 162 22.14 14.86 10.25
N LYS A 163 20.93 14.28 10.30
CA LYS A 163 20.10 14.31 11.51
C LYS A 163 20.08 12.96 12.20
N LYS A 164 20.42 12.95 13.49
CA LYS A 164 20.18 11.79 14.36
C LYS A 164 18.67 11.62 14.56
N LEU A 165 18.10 10.58 13.96
CA LEU A 165 16.68 10.26 14.09
C LEU A 165 16.38 9.68 15.48
N ARG A 166 15.25 10.06 16.07
CA ARG A 166 14.70 9.44 17.27
C ARG A 166 13.64 8.44 16.83
N VAL A 167 13.87 7.16 17.08
CA VAL A 167 12.98 6.08 16.65
C VAL A 167 12.35 5.44 17.90
N GLY A 168 11.05 5.63 18.07
CA GLY A 168 10.29 4.91 19.08
C GLY A 168 10.07 3.46 18.64
N ILE A 169 10.29 2.51 19.56
CA ILE A 169 10.14 1.08 19.30
C ILE A 169 9.08 0.54 20.25
N MET A 170 8.06 -0.12 19.69
CA MET A 170 7.02 -0.82 20.44
C MET A 170 7.04 -2.30 20.04
N MET A 171 7.23 -3.19 21.02
CA MET A 171 7.43 -4.62 20.76
C MET A 171 6.13 -5.36 20.44
N HIS A 172 5.03 -4.94 21.04
CA HIS A 172 3.67 -5.41 20.77
C HIS A 172 2.68 -4.36 21.29
N ASP A 173 1.44 -4.43 20.81
CA ASP A 173 0.34 -3.55 21.22
C ASP A 173 -0.44 -4.08 22.45
N GLY A 174 -0.14 -5.30 22.90
CA GLY A 174 -0.84 -5.97 24.00
C GLY A 174 -2.10 -6.72 23.58
N VAL A 175 -2.44 -6.69 22.29
CA VAL A 175 -3.60 -7.36 21.70
C VAL A 175 -3.14 -8.54 20.83
N VAL A 176 -2.18 -8.31 19.93
CA VAL A 176 -1.63 -9.34 19.03
C VAL A 176 -0.14 -9.52 19.31
N MET A 177 0.22 -10.74 19.73
CA MET A 177 1.62 -11.07 19.99
C MET A 177 2.35 -11.38 18.67
N PRO A 178 3.55 -10.81 18.44
CA PRO A 178 4.33 -11.13 17.25
C PRO A 178 4.80 -12.59 17.30
N HIS A 179 4.74 -13.26 16.16
CA HIS A 179 5.30 -14.61 16.02
C HIS A 179 6.81 -14.62 16.36
N PRO A 180 7.35 -15.76 16.85
CA PRO A 180 8.75 -15.86 17.23
C PRO A 180 9.76 -15.37 16.15
N PRO A 181 9.59 -15.69 14.85
CA PRO A 181 10.50 -15.21 13.81
C PRO A 181 10.50 -13.69 13.66
N THR A 182 9.33 -13.05 13.79
CA THR A 182 9.18 -11.60 13.76
C THR A 182 9.92 -10.97 14.94
N ARG A 183 9.73 -11.52 16.15
CA ARG A 183 10.41 -11.04 17.36
C ARG A 183 11.94 -11.18 17.27
N LEU A 184 12.44 -12.30 16.76
CA LEU A 184 13.88 -12.53 16.55
C LEU A 184 14.47 -11.54 15.54
N ARG A 185 13.77 -11.28 14.43
CA ARG A 185 14.21 -10.30 13.43
C ARG A 185 14.34 -8.91 14.05
N TRP A 186 13.43 -8.53 14.94
CA TRP A 186 13.54 -7.26 15.66
C TRP A 186 14.79 -7.19 16.52
N LEU A 187 15.04 -8.19 17.37
CA LEU A 187 16.19 -8.21 18.28
C LEU A 187 17.55 -8.21 17.56
N THR A 188 17.59 -8.73 16.34
CA THR A 188 18.81 -8.84 15.53
C THR A 188 19.01 -7.66 14.58
N THR A 189 18.03 -6.78 14.43
CA THR A 189 18.16 -5.61 13.56
C THR A 189 18.97 -4.53 14.29
N PRO A 190 20.09 -4.05 13.73
CA PRO A 190 20.87 -3.00 14.36
C PRO A 190 20.04 -1.71 14.43
N HIS A 191 19.56 -1.37 15.62
CA HIS A 191 18.88 -0.10 15.86
C HIS A 191 19.92 1.02 15.93
N MET A 192 19.65 2.13 15.24
CA MET A 192 20.48 3.34 15.32
C MET A 192 20.41 3.91 16.74
N THR A 193 21.36 3.51 17.59
CA THR A 193 21.63 4.03 18.94
C THR A 193 20.41 4.11 19.88
N THR A 194 20.05 2.99 20.51
CA THR A 194 19.22 2.97 21.71
C THR A 194 20.04 3.49 22.88
N THR A 195 19.78 4.72 23.34
CA THR A 195 20.03 5.07 24.75
C THR A 195 18.87 4.47 25.53
N ALA A 196 19.12 3.33 26.16
CA ALA A 196 18.16 2.69 27.04
C ALA A 196 18.02 3.55 28.32
N ASP A 197 16.96 4.35 28.39
CA ASP A 197 16.44 4.79 29.68
C ASP A 197 15.54 3.67 30.22
N THR A 198 16.15 2.77 30.99
CA THR A 198 15.42 1.92 31.92
C THR A 198 14.96 2.80 33.08
N ALA A 199 13.78 3.41 32.95
CA ALA A 199 13.10 4.00 34.09
C ALA A 199 12.37 2.88 34.84
N SER A 200 13.04 2.37 35.88
CA SER A 200 12.41 1.70 37.00
C SER A 200 11.65 2.72 37.84
N SER A 201 10.33 2.56 37.96
CA SER A 201 9.52 3.07 39.08
C SER A 201 8.20 2.33 39.10
#